data_AF-A0A969DS32-F1
#
_entry.id   AF-A0A969DS32-F1
#
_cell.length_a   1.000
_cell.length_b   1.000
_cell.length_c   1.000
_cell.angle_alpha   90.00
_cell.angle_beta   90.00
_cell.angle_gamma   90.00
#
_symmetry.space_group_name_H-M   'P 1'
#
loop_
_entity.id
_entity.type
_entity.pdbx_description
1 polymer ?
#
loop_
_entity_poly.entity_id
_entity_poly.type
_entity_poly.pdbx_seq_one_letter_code
_entity_poly.pdbx_strand_id
1 'polypeptide(L)'
;MRKLLCLFSIAIFLHGQLFAQTVWDIFASSFSVAQQRFEAKDFHTAIELFKKDYKKRPTDITAVLIARSYYKIGEPKPTVFWYDKVQDVNNLSQNDWLQKAICFSKTGDYDKAANIYHRLDSQFPGKFSDAIHSMENIEHLYLDSLFYLVKPTNINTRFSEMSPAFYEGGIVFSSSRPGKFGKLPGAGNTELFDLYFAPFSKSGKPNEKNDFEVPVMFSQGLSSPANESNATFYKDETKMIFSSNVNDTEGGQGRLKLFLQKRCSRIGATSVFWISMSKEPL
;
A
#
# COMPACT_ATOMS: atom_id res chain seq x y z
N MET A 1 -27.26 -70.26 -11.79
CA MET A 1 -26.89 -68.92 -12.30
C MET A 1 -27.80 -67.83 -11.75
N ARG A 2 -27.87 -67.66 -10.42
CA ARG A 2 -28.69 -66.59 -9.78
C ARG A 2 -28.06 -65.99 -8.51
N LYS A 3 -26.93 -66.52 -8.04
CA LYS A 3 -26.19 -65.99 -6.88
C LYS A 3 -24.92 -65.20 -7.25
N LEU A 4 -24.53 -65.20 -8.53
CA LEU A 4 -23.34 -64.46 -9.00
C LEU A 4 -23.68 -63.06 -9.55
N LEU A 5 -24.96 -62.77 -9.83
CA LEU A 5 -25.38 -61.44 -10.31
C LEU A 5 -25.63 -60.41 -9.20
N CYS A 6 -25.84 -60.81 -7.95
CA CYS A 6 -26.08 -59.85 -6.86
C CYS A 6 -24.79 -59.26 -6.26
N LEU A 7 -23.64 -59.93 -6.39
CA LEU A 7 -22.38 -59.42 -5.86
C LEU A 7 -21.72 -58.37 -6.76
N PHE A 8 -22.05 -58.35 -8.05
CA PHE A 8 -21.58 -57.29 -8.97
C PHE A 8 -22.39 -55.99 -8.84
N SER A 9 -23.66 -56.07 -8.43
CA SER A 9 -24.52 -54.88 -8.27
C SER A 9 -24.26 -54.10 -6.97
N ILE A 10 -23.69 -54.74 -5.95
CA ILE A 10 -23.36 -54.08 -4.66
C ILE A 10 -21.97 -53.42 -4.73
N ALA A 11 -21.03 -53.96 -5.53
CA ALA A 11 -19.69 -53.39 -5.69
C ALA A 11 -19.67 -52.06 -6.48
N ILE A 12 -20.66 -51.84 -7.36
CA ILE A 12 -20.75 -50.60 -8.17
C ILE A 12 -21.41 -49.45 -7.39
N PHE A 13 -22.20 -49.73 -6.34
CA PHE A 13 -22.81 -48.67 -5.53
C PHE A 13 -21.91 -48.15 -4.39
N LEU A 14 -20.89 -48.90 -3.96
CA LEU A 14 -19.94 -48.42 -2.93
C LEU A 14 -18.71 -47.67 -3.49
N HIS A 15 -18.42 -47.75 -4.79
CA HIS A 15 -17.31 -46.99 -5.39
C HIS A 15 -17.73 -45.65 -5.99
N GLY A 16 -19.03 -45.35 -6.05
CA GLY A 16 -19.56 -44.08 -6.56
C GLY A 16 -19.53 -42.90 -5.57
N GLN A 17 -19.32 -43.16 -4.27
CA GLN A 17 -19.39 -42.10 -3.25
C GLN A 17 -18.03 -41.50 -2.85
N LEU A 18 -16.91 -42.09 -3.24
CA LEU A 18 -15.58 -41.57 -2.89
C LEU A 18 -14.96 -40.65 -3.95
N PHE A 19 -15.59 -40.48 -5.11
CA PHE A 19 -15.15 -39.53 -6.14
C PHE A 19 -16.06 -38.30 -6.29
N ALA A 20 -17.16 -38.21 -5.53
CA ALA A 20 -18.03 -37.03 -5.51
C ALA A 20 -17.53 -35.92 -4.56
N GLN A 21 -16.52 -36.19 -3.73
CA GLN A 21 -15.96 -35.23 -2.78
C GLN A 21 -14.78 -34.40 -3.31
N THR A 22 -14.35 -34.55 -4.57
CA THR A 22 -13.07 -33.95 -5.03
C THR A 22 -13.17 -32.94 -6.17
N VAL A 23 -14.37 -32.51 -6.56
CA VAL A 23 -14.53 -31.35 -7.45
C VAL A 23 -15.13 -30.16 -6.69
N TRP A 24 -16.03 -30.36 -5.73
CA TRP A 24 -16.57 -29.24 -4.96
C TRP A 24 -15.56 -28.61 -3.97
N ASP A 25 -14.63 -29.37 -3.40
CA ASP A 25 -13.56 -28.86 -2.51
C ASP A 25 -12.43 -28.14 -3.27
N ILE A 26 -12.23 -28.45 -4.56
CA ILE A 26 -11.35 -27.68 -5.46
C ILE A 26 -12.03 -26.38 -5.91
N PHE A 27 -13.37 -26.32 -5.83
CA PHE A 27 -14.23 -25.21 -6.24
C PHE A 27 -14.87 -24.46 -5.08
N ALA A 28 -14.47 -24.73 -3.82
CA ALA A 28 -14.49 -23.77 -2.72
C ALA A 28 -13.58 -22.59 -3.15
N SER A 29 -14.22 -21.72 -3.91
CA SER A 29 -13.74 -21.16 -5.17
C SER A 29 -12.49 -20.29 -5.08
N SER A 30 -11.82 -20.06 -6.21
CA SER A 30 -10.83 -18.97 -6.35
C SER A 30 -11.28 -17.65 -5.72
N PHE A 31 -12.60 -17.39 -5.71
CA PHE A 31 -13.23 -16.26 -5.04
C PHE A 31 -13.13 -16.33 -3.50
N SER A 32 -13.40 -17.48 -2.87
CA SER A 32 -13.24 -17.66 -1.41
C SER A 32 -11.78 -17.39 -0.98
N VAL A 33 -10.82 -17.95 -1.73
CA VAL A 33 -9.39 -17.68 -1.49
C VAL A 33 -9.07 -16.20 -1.70
N ALA A 34 -9.61 -15.57 -2.75
CA ALA A 34 -9.44 -14.14 -2.98
C ALA A 34 -10.01 -13.29 -1.84
N GLN A 35 -11.16 -13.67 -1.29
CA GLN A 35 -11.78 -13.01 -0.16
C GLN A 35 -10.95 -13.17 1.12
N GLN A 36 -10.40 -14.36 1.39
CA GLN A 36 -9.47 -14.56 2.51
C GLN A 36 -8.23 -13.67 2.37
N ARG A 37 -7.68 -13.53 1.15
CA ARG A 37 -6.56 -12.60 0.89
C ARG A 37 -6.95 -11.14 1.09
N PHE A 38 -8.16 -10.76 0.66
CA PHE A 38 -8.71 -9.43 0.89
C PHE A 38 -8.87 -9.11 2.38
N GLU A 39 -9.43 -10.04 3.16
CA GLU A 39 -9.61 -9.93 4.61
C GLU A 39 -8.25 -9.88 5.33
N ALA A 40 -7.27 -10.63 4.85
CA ALA A 40 -5.87 -10.59 5.30
C ALA A 40 -5.11 -9.33 4.84
N LYS A 41 -5.77 -8.39 4.13
CA LYS A 41 -5.19 -7.14 3.57
C LYS A 41 -4.11 -7.36 2.52
N ASP A 42 -3.98 -8.58 1.99
CA ASP A 42 -3.15 -8.92 0.84
C ASP A 42 -3.91 -8.56 -0.45
N PHE A 43 -4.08 -7.25 -0.67
CA PHE A 43 -4.90 -6.72 -1.74
C PHE A 43 -4.32 -7.01 -3.13
N HIS A 44 -2.99 -7.10 -3.27
CA HIS A 44 -2.36 -7.46 -4.54
C HIS A 44 -2.75 -8.87 -4.98
N THR A 45 -2.59 -9.86 -4.10
CA THR A 45 -2.98 -11.23 -4.39
C THR A 45 -4.50 -11.34 -4.58
N ALA A 46 -5.29 -10.62 -3.77
CA ALA A 46 -6.74 -10.57 -3.93
C ALA A 46 -7.16 -10.05 -5.31
N ILE A 47 -6.56 -8.96 -5.81
CA ILE A 47 -6.83 -8.41 -7.15
C ILE A 47 -6.58 -9.45 -8.23
N GLU A 48 -5.44 -10.16 -8.18
CA GLU A 48 -5.10 -11.17 -9.18
C GLU A 48 -6.12 -12.31 -9.20
N LEU A 49 -6.48 -12.81 -8.02
CA LEU A 49 -7.44 -13.91 -7.88
C LEU A 49 -8.85 -13.48 -8.28
N PHE A 50 -9.33 -12.31 -7.84
CA PHE A 50 -10.63 -11.78 -8.25
C PHE A 50 -10.69 -11.50 -9.76
N LYS A 51 -9.61 -10.99 -10.38
CA LYS A 51 -9.58 -10.81 -11.85
C LYS A 51 -9.63 -12.14 -12.59
N LYS A 52 -8.97 -13.19 -12.08
CA LYS A 52 -9.06 -14.54 -12.64
C LYS A 52 -10.48 -15.10 -12.53
N ASP A 53 -11.15 -14.85 -11.41
CA ASP A 53 -12.55 -15.22 -11.17
C ASP A 53 -13.51 -14.47 -12.12
N TYR A 54 -13.39 -13.14 -12.18
CA TYR A 54 -14.20 -12.27 -13.04
C TYR A 54 -14.11 -12.66 -14.52
N LYS A 55 -12.92 -13.07 -15.00
CA LYS A 55 -12.75 -13.55 -16.38
C LYS A 55 -13.57 -14.81 -16.68
N LYS A 56 -13.76 -15.69 -15.71
CA LYS A 56 -14.55 -16.92 -15.87
C LYS A 56 -16.04 -16.64 -15.75
N ARG A 57 -16.41 -15.80 -14.77
CA ARG A 57 -17.79 -15.41 -14.49
C ARG A 57 -17.83 -13.94 -14.08
N PRO A 58 -18.09 -13.03 -15.04
CA PRO A 58 -18.26 -11.62 -14.72
C PRO A 58 -19.47 -11.43 -13.79
N THR A 59 -19.25 -10.84 -12.63
CA THR A 59 -20.32 -10.43 -11.71
C THR A 59 -20.01 -9.05 -11.15
N ASP A 60 -21.06 -8.30 -10.81
CA ASP A 60 -20.94 -7.00 -10.15
C ASP A 60 -20.20 -7.10 -8.82
N ILE A 61 -20.48 -8.13 -8.02
CA ILE A 61 -19.81 -8.36 -6.73
C ILE A 61 -18.30 -8.50 -6.92
N THR A 62 -17.86 -9.32 -7.88
CA THR A 62 -16.43 -9.50 -8.15
C THR A 62 -15.82 -8.18 -8.67
N ALA A 63 -16.51 -7.41 -9.50
CA ALA A 63 -16.03 -6.09 -9.94
C ALA A 63 -15.87 -5.10 -8.77
N VAL A 64 -16.85 -5.04 -7.87
CA VAL A 64 -16.80 -4.21 -6.64
C VAL A 64 -15.60 -4.59 -5.78
N LEU A 65 -15.35 -5.89 -5.56
CA LEU A 65 -14.22 -6.34 -4.75
C LEU A 65 -12.87 -6.01 -5.39
N ILE A 66 -12.77 -6.08 -6.72
CA ILE A 66 -11.58 -5.62 -7.44
C ILE A 66 -11.39 -4.11 -7.26
N ALA A 67 -12.45 -3.31 -7.45
CA ALA A 67 -12.40 -1.86 -7.28
C ALA A 67 -11.98 -1.44 -5.87
N ARG A 68 -12.59 -2.05 -4.84
CA ARG A 68 -12.24 -1.85 -3.42
C ARG A 68 -10.78 -2.22 -3.16
N SER A 69 -10.30 -3.32 -3.74
CA SER A 69 -8.89 -3.72 -3.57
C SER A 69 -7.95 -2.70 -4.19
N TYR A 70 -8.24 -2.21 -5.41
CA TYR A 70 -7.47 -1.13 -6.03
C TYR A 70 -7.52 0.17 -5.22
N TYR A 71 -8.66 0.49 -4.60
CA TYR A 71 -8.79 1.65 -3.73
C TYR A 71 -7.85 1.53 -2.52
N LYS A 72 -7.78 0.34 -1.92
CA LYS A 72 -6.93 0.06 -0.74
C LYS A 72 -5.43 0.15 -1.03
N ILE A 73 -5.00 -0.14 -2.26
CA ILE A 73 -3.60 0.04 -2.67
C ILE A 73 -3.30 1.42 -3.29
N GLY A 74 -4.29 2.34 -3.28
CA GLY A 74 -4.08 3.72 -3.70
C GLY A 74 -4.05 3.92 -5.22
N GLU A 75 -4.72 3.07 -5.99
CA GLU A 75 -4.72 3.09 -7.46
C GLU A 75 -6.03 3.66 -8.02
N PRO A 76 -6.19 5.00 -8.13
CA PRO A 76 -7.49 5.62 -8.37
C PRO A 76 -8.07 5.33 -9.76
N LYS A 77 -7.23 5.28 -10.79
CA LYS A 77 -7.68 5.00 -12.17
C LYS A 77 -8.25 3.58 -12.29
N PRO A 78 -7.55 2.51 -11.86
CA PRO A 78 -8.14 1.18 -11.79
C PRO A 78 -9.39 1.09 -10.93
N THR A 79 -9.45 1.77 -9.77
CA THR A 79 -10.63 1.76 -8.91
C THR A 79 -11.88 2.23 -9.65
N VAL A 80 -11.81 3.40 -10.29
CA VAL A 80 -12.92 3.95 -11.07
C VAL A 80 -13.32 3.01 -12.20
N PHE A 81 -12.34 2.51 -12.97
CA PHE A 81 -12.57 1.59 -14.08
C PHE A 81 -13.36 0.34 -13.66
N TRP A 82 -13.05 -0.24 -12.49
CA TRP A 82 -13.75 -1.43 -12.00
C TRP A 82 -15.12 -1.10 -11.41
N TYR A 83 -15.29 0.05 -10.77
CA TYR A 83 -16.62 0.51 -10.36
C TYR A 83 -17.53 0.82 -11.56
N ASP A 84 -17.00 1.30 -12.68
CA ASP A 84 -17.75 1.54 -13.91
C ASP A 84 -18.19 0.24 -14.62
N LYS A 85 -17.63 -0.93 -14.24
CA LYS A 85 -18.06 -2.23 -14.76
C LYS A 85 -19.28 -2.81 -14.07
N VAL A 86 -19.70 -2.22 -12.95
CA VAL A 86 -20.87 -2.67 -12.19
C VAL A 86 -22.13 -2.26 -12.95
N GLN A 87 -22.93 -3.23 -13.36
CA GLN A 87 -24.11 -3.00 -14.21
C GLN A 87 -25.31 -2.48 -13.40
N ASP A 88 -25.58 -3.10 -12.25
CA ASP A 88 -26.64 -2.65 -11.34
C ASP A 88 -26.04 -1.75 -10.27
N VAL A 89 -26.36 -0.45 -10.37
CA VAL A 89 -25.90 0.57 -9.42
C VAL A 89 -26.33 0.30 -7.97
N ASN A 90 -27.35 -0.53 -7.73
CA ASN A 90 -27.77 -0.94 -6.39
C ASN A 90 -26.77 -1.90 -5.73
N ASN A 91 -25.87 -2.52 -6.51
CA ASN A 91 -24.77 -3.33 -5.98
C ASN A 91 -23.60 -2.48 -5.43
N LEU A 92 -23.63 -1.15 -5.62
CA LEU A 92 -22.69 -0.23 -5.01
C LEU A 92 -23.23 0.28 -3.68
N SER A 93 -22.48 0.04 -2.60
CA SER A 93 -22.78 0.65 -1.31
C SER A 93 -22.50 2.16 -1.32
N GLN A 94 -23.02 2.89 -0.34
CA GLN A 94 -22.67 4.30 -0.14
C GLN A 94 -21.15 4.52 -0.07
N ASN A 95 -20.43 3.61 0.58
CA ASN A 95 -18.98 3.68 0.71
C ASN A 95 -18.27 3.44 -0.64
N ASP A 96 -18.82 2.62 -1.53
CA ASP A 96 -18.28 2.42 -2.88
C ASP A 96 -18.44 3.67 -3.73
N TRP A 97 -19.61 4.32 -3.65
CA TRP A 97 -19.84 5.62 -4.29
C TRP A 97 -18.88 6.68 -3.78
N LEU A 98 -18.68 6.75 -2.46
CA LEU A 98 -17.73 7.68 -1.86
C LEU A 98 -16.29 7.41 -2.33
N GLN A 99 -15.85 6.14 -2.35
CA GLN A 99 -14.53 5.76 -2.86
C GLN A 99 -14.37 6.16 -4.33
N LYS A 100 -15.40 5.94 -5.15
CA LYS A 100 -15.42 6.34 -6.56
C LYS A 100 -15.29 7.86 -6.72
N ALA A 101 -16.03 8.66 -5.95
CA ALA A 101 -15.94 10.13 -5.97
C ALA A 101 -14.53 10.61 -5.61
N ILE A 102 -13.96 10.09 -4.52
CA ILE A 102 -12.60 10.41 -4.08
C ILE A 102 -11.58 10.08 -5.18
N CYS A 103 -11.73 8.94 -5.85
CA CYS A 103 -10.82 8.55 -6.93
C CYS A 103 -10.95 9.46 -8.16
N PHE A 104 -12.16 9.90 -8.53
CA PHE A 104 -12.33 10.90 -9.58
C PHE A 104 -11.67 12.24 -9.21
N SER A 105 -11.80 12.69 -7.96
CA SER A 105 -11.09 13.89 -7.48
C SER A 105 -9.56 13.75 -7.62
N LYS A 106 -9.01 12.57 -7.30
CA LYS A 106 -7.57 12.28 -7.43
C LYS A 106 -7.09 12.19 -8.88
N THR A 107 -7.97 11.89 -9.83
CA THR A 107 -7.62 11.83 -11.26
C THR A 107 -7.87 13.14 -12.00
N GLY A 108 -8.38 14.17 -11.31
CA GLY A 108 -8.72 15.46 -11.89
C GLY A 108 -10.08 15.48 -12.60
N ASP A 109 -10.87 14.41 -12.50
CA ASP A 109 -12.22 14.34 -13.05
C ASP A 109 -13.23 15.01 -12.08
N TYR A 110 -13.01 16.29 -11.76
CA TYR A 110 -13.74 17.01 -10.70
C TYR A 110 -15.26 17.06 -10.94
N ASP A 111 -15.70 17.23 -12.19
CA ASP A 111 -17.13 17.21 -12.54
C ASP A 111 -17.79 15.88 -12.19
N LYS A 112 -17.12 14.75 -12.46
CA LYS A 112 -17.64 13.42 -12.13
C LYS A 112 -17.66 13.19 -10.63
N ALA A 113 -16.65 13.68 -9.91
CA ALA A 113 -16.62 13.65 -8.46
C ALA A 113 -17.78 14.45 -7.86
N ALA A 114 -17.98 15.71 -8.29
CA ALA A 114 -19.06 16.58 -7.85
C ALA A 114 -20.43 15.94 -8.06
N ASN A 115 -20.67 15.36 -9.23
CA ASN A 115 -21.93 14.66 -9.53
C ASN A 115 -22.23 13.49 -8.57
N ILE A 116 -21.21 12.73 -8.17
CA ILE A 116 -21.39 11.66 -7.18
C ILE A 116 -21.61 12.25 -5.79
N TYR A 117 -20.88 13.30 -5.41
CA TYR A 117 -21.11 13.96 -4.13
C TYR A 117 -22.52 14.55 -4.00
N HIS A 118 -23.06 15.18 -5.04
CA HIS A 118 -24.46 15.61 -5.09
C HIS A 118 -25.45 14.46 -4.90
N ARG A 119 -25.22 13.32 -5.56
CA ARG A 119 -26.02 12.10 -5.36
C ARG A 119 -25.98 11.67 -3.89
N LEU A 120 -24.80 11.63 -3.29
CA LEU A 120 -24.63 11.25 -1.89
C LEU A 120 -25.27 12.26 -0.94
N ASP A 121 -25.17 13.56 -1.23
CA ASP A 121 -25.76 14.62 -0.41
C ASP A 121 -27.29 14.58 -0.44
N SER A 122 -27.91 14.25 -1.58
CA SER A 122 -29.37 14.08 -1.63
C SER A 122 -29.89 12.95 -0.73
N GLN A 123 -29.06 11.95 -0.40
CA GLN A 123 -29.37 10.89 0.55
C GLN A 123 -28.97 11.25 1.99
N PHE A 124 -27.97 12.11 2.16
CA PHE A 124 -27.41 12.54 3.44
C PHE A 124 -27.18 14.05 3.45
N PRO A 125 -28.25 14.86 3.51
CA PRO A 125 -28.16 16.30 3.24
C PRO A 125 -27.14 17.02 4.10
N GLY A 126 -26.30 17.83 3.45
CA GLY A 126 -25.28 18.66 4.10
C GLY A 126 -23.97 17.94 4.47
N LYS A 127 -23.89 16.61 4.30
CA LYS A 127 -22.69 15.85 4.67
C LYS A 127 -21.53 16.05 3.68
N PHE A 128 -21.83 16.42 2.44
CA PHE A 128 -20.84 16.50 1.36
C PHE A 128 -20.72 17.92 0.77
N SER A 129 -21.32 18.94 1.38
CA SER A 129 -21.30 20.32 0.87
C SER A 129 -19.88 20.86 0.64
N ASP A 130 -18.94 20.62 1.56
CA ASP A 130 -17.54 21.05 1.40
C ASP A 130 -16.85 20.34 0.23
N ALA A 131 -17.11 19.04 0.05
CA ALA A 131 -16.57 18.28 -1.05
C ALA A 131 -17.14 18.76 -2.39
N ILE A 132 -18.44 19.02 -2.46
CA ILE A 132 -19.11 19.60 -3.63
C ILE A 132 -18.46 20.95 -3.97
N HIS A 133 -18.41 21.86 -2.99
CA HIS A 133 -17.84 23.19 -3.19
C HIS A 133 -16.39 23.12 -3.67
N SER A 134 -15.57 22.25 -3.08
CA SER A 134 -14.16 22.07 -3.48
C SER A 134 -14.02 21.58 -4.92
N MET A 135 -14.86 20.64 -5.36
CA MET A 135 -14.80 20.10 -6.72
C MET A 135 -15.29 21.11 -7.76
N GLU A 136 -16.33 21.88 -7.45
CA GLU A 136 -16.90 22.88 -8.36
C GLU A 136 -16.08 24.18 -8.44
N ASN A 137 -15.22 24.44 -7.44
CA ASN A 137 -14.41 25.66 -7.34
C ASN A 137 -12.92 25.33 -7.30
N ILE A 138 -12.48 24.30 -8.02
CA ILE A 138 -11.09 23.83 -7.98
C ILE A 138 -10.09 24.93 -8.35
N GLU A 139 -10.46 25.85 -9.23
CA GLU A 139 -9.62 26.98 -9.64
C GLU A 139 -9.24 27.89 -8.46
N HIS A 140 -10.13 28.03 -7.47
CA HIS A 140 -9.82 28.82 -6.28
C HIS A 140 -8.72 28.18 -5.43
N LEU A 141 -8.62 26.84 -5.44
CA LEU A 141 -7.54 26.12 -4.76
C LEU A 141 -6.19 26.26 -5.47
N TYR A 142 -6.17 26.78 -6.70
CA TYR A 142 -4.96 27.06 -7.45
C TYR A 142 -4.52 28.52 -7.40
N LEU A 143 -5.28 29.43 -6.76
CA LEU A 143 -4.94 30.85 -6.73
C LEU A 143 -3.57 31.12 -6.08
N ASP A 144 -3.17 30.30 -5.11
CA ASP A 144 -1.88 30.40 -4.43
C ASP A 144 -0.75 29.64 -5.13
N SER A 145 -1.04 28.89 -6.19
CA SER A 145 -0.04 28.11 -6.94
C SER A 145 1.01 29.00 -7.61
N LEU A 146 0.73 30.29 -7.78
CA LEU A 146 1.68 31.28 -8.29
C LEU A 146 2.74 31.69 -7.26
N PHE A 147 2.55 31.42 -5.97
CA PHE A 147 3.50 31.82 -4.92
C PHE A 147 4.68 30.85 -4.76
N TYR A 148 4.53 29.61 -5.23
CA TYR A 148 5.53 28.57 -5.02
C TYR A 148 5.76 27.75 -6.29
N LEU A 149 7.02 27.47 -6.58
CA LEU A 149 7.41 26.55 -7.64
C LEU A 149 7.88 25.24 -7.04
N VAL A 150 7.07 24.19 -7.18
CA VAL A 150 7.42 22.84 -6.74
C VAL A 150 8.18 22.14 -7.86
N LYS A 151 9.39 21.66 -7.57
CA LYS A 151 10.22 20.88 -8.49
C LYS A 151 10.65 19.58 -7.81
N PRO A 152 10.74 18.46 -8.55
CA PRO A 152 11.41 17.27 -8.07
C PRO A 152 12.88 17.58 -7.76
N THR A 153 13.39 17.01 -6.67
CA THR A 153 14.81 17.07 -6.29
C THR A 153 15.56 15.89 -6.91
N ASN A 154 16.89 15.92 -6.92
CA ASN A 154 17.69 14.80 -7.45
C ASN A 154 17.69 13.54 -6.59
N ILE A 155 17.09 13.55 -5.39
CA ILE A 155 16.90 12.33 -4.60
C ILE A 155 15.63 11.56 -4.96
N ASN A 156 14.68 12.22 -5.65
CA ASN A 156 13.46 11.58 -6.13
C ASN A 156 13.80 10.61 -7.26
N THR A 157 13.32 9.38 -7.16
CA THR A 157 13.54 8.34 -8.17
C THR A 157 12.21 7.79 -8.70
N ARG A 158 12.26 6.69 -9.44
CA ARG A 158 11.05 5.93 -9.83
C ARG A 158 10.44 5.13 -8.66
N PHE A 159 11.19 5.00 -7.57
CA PHE A 159 10.75 4.35 -6.34
C PHE A 159 10.08 5.39 -5.42
N SER A 160 9.53 4.94 -4.29
CA SER A 160 8.95 5.86 -3.33
C SER A 160 10.03 6.40 -2.39
N GLU A 161 10.11 7.72 -2.28
CA GLU A 161 10.86 8.44 -1.25
C GLU A 161 9.91 9.20 -0.33
N MET A 162 10.14 9.15 0.98
CA MET A 162 9.28 9.80 1.96
C MET A 162 10.01 10.17 3.26
N SER A 163 9.33 10.94 4.09
CA SER A 163 9.72 11.24 5.48
C SER A 163 11.14 11.78 5.64
N PRO A 164 11.51 12.88 4.94
CA PRO A 164 12.81 13.50 5.13
C PRO A 164 12.92 14.18 6.51
N ALA A 165 14.08 14.10 7.12
CA ALA A 165 14.47 14.83 8.31
C ALA A 165 15.88 15.38 8.18
N PHE A 166 16.11 16.61 8.64
CA PHE A 166 17.44 17.22 8.63
C PHE A 166 18.42 16.46 9.54
N TYR A 167 19.64 16.27 9.05
CA TYR A 167 20.74 15.61 9.75
C TYR A 167 22.09 15.99 9.13
N GLU A 168 23.10 16.39 9.92
CA GLU A 168 24.51 16.54 9.53
C GLU A 168 24.71 17.23 8.17
N GLY A 169 24.15 18.43 7.99
CA GLY A 169 24.30 19.17 6.74
C GLY A 169 23.67 18.49 5.52
N GLY A 170 22.61 17.71 5.73
CA GLY A 170 21.81 17.06 4.70
C GLY A 170 20.46 16.60 5.24
N ILE A 171 19.93 15.55 4.63
CA ILE A 171 18.69 14.89 5.08
C ILE A 171 18.85 13.38 5.17
N VAL A 172 18.18 12.79 6.15
CA VAL A 172 17.86 11.36 6.16
C VAL A 172 16.43 11.18 5.71
N PHE A 173 16.18 10.23 4.81
CA PHE A 173 14.86 9.96 4.25
C PHE A 173 14.67 8.46 4.03
N SER A 174 13.43 8.01 3.93
CA SER A 174 13.10 6.64 3.55
C SER A 174 13.02 6.47 2.06
N SER A 175 13.55 5.36 1.54
CA SER A 175 13.40 5.01 0.12
C SER A 175 13.16 3.52 -0.05
N SER A 176 12.23 3.18 -0.95
CA SER A 176 11.99 1.81 -1.45
C SER A 176 12.83 1.50 -2.70
N ARG A 177 14.01 2.10 -2.81
CA ARG A 177 14.99 1.70 -3.81
C ARG A 177 15.56 0.31 -3.44
N PRO A 178 16.02 -0.49 -4.41
CA PRO A 178 16.60 -1.80 -4.13
C PRO A 178 17.71 -1.71 -3.09
N GLY A 179 17.45 -2.34 -1.95
CA GLY A 179 18.32 -2.33 -0.77
C GLY A 179 18.93 -3.70 -0.50
N LYS A 180 19.42 -3.90 0.72
CA LYS A 180 20.11 -5.12 1.15
C LYS A 180 19.18 -6.34 1.26
N PHE A 181 17.95 -6.13 1.70
CA PHE A 181 17.02 -7.21 2.06
C PHE A 181 15.95 -7.50 0.99
N GLY A 182 15.97 -6.77 -0.12
CA GLY A 182 15.08 -7.00 -1.26
C GLY A 182 13.60 -6.72 -0.95
N LYS A 183 12.73 -7.55 -1.55
CA LYS A 183 11.28 -7.31 -1.64
C LYS A 183 10.50 -7.99 -0.53
N LEU A 184 9.39 -7.37 -0.15
CA LEU A 184 8.39 -7.96 0.74
C LEU A 184 7.50 -8.97 0.00
N PRO A 185 7.38 -10.22 0.48
CA PRO A 185 6.37 -11.16 0.01
C PRO A 185 4.94 -10.63 0.28
N GLY A 186 4.03 -10.75 -0.70
CA GLY A 186 2.61 -10.37 -0.56
C GLY A 186 2.28 -8.88 -0.71
N ALA A 187 3.25 -7.97 -0.59
CA ALA A 187 3.06 -6.53 -0.82
C ALA A 187 3.26 -6.13 -2.29
N GLY A 188 2.77 -6.93 -3.24
CA GLY A 188 2.95 -6.62 -4.67
C GLY A 188 4.42 -6.65 -5.14
N ASN A 189 5.31 -7.31 -4.39
CA ASN A 189 6.73 -7.41 -4.70
C ASN A 189 7.45 -6.04 -4.68
N THR A 190 7.01 -5.14 -3.78
CA THR A 190 7.67 -3.87 -3.48
C THR A 190 8.93 -4.08 -2.63
N GLU A 191 9.98 -3.33 -2.94
CA GLU A 191 11.20 -3.28 -2.12
C GLU A 191 10.88 -2.75 -0.71
N LEU A 192 11.62 -3.22 0.29
CA LEU A 192 11.59 -2.68 1.63
C LEU A 192 12.05 -1.21 1.65
N PHE A 193 11.42 -0.40 2.48
CA PHE A 193 11.92 0.94 2.79
C PHE A 193 13.11 0.86 3.72
N ASP A 194 14.19 1.56 3.36
CA ASP A 194 15.38 1.72 4.19
C ASP A 194 15.72 3.22 4.32
N LEU A 195 16.52 3.57 5.32
CA LEU A 195 16.96 4.94 5.57
C LEU A 195 18.21 5.26 4.74
N TYR A 196 18.15 6.37 4.01
CA TYR A 196 19.25 6.91 3.22
C TYR A 196 19.59 8.32 3.69
N PHE A 197 20.88 8.65 3.64
CA PHE A 197 21.40 9.98 3.90
C PHE A 197 21.82 10.64 2.60
N ALA A 198 21.38 11.88 2.39
CA ALA A 198 21.75 12.72 1.28
C ALA A 198 22.33 14.04 1.82
N PRO A 199 23.65 14.25 1.72
CA PRO A 199 24.27 15.53 2.06
C PRO A 199 23.73 16.66 1.18
N PHE A 200 23.64 17.89 1.70
CA PHE A 200 23.43 19.05 0.83
C PHE A 200 24.60 19.23 -0.12
N SER A 201 24.32 19.61 -1.35
CA SER A 201 25.38 19.94 -2.29
C SER A 201 26.18 21.15 -1.81
N LYS A 202 27.50 21.06 -1.88
CA LYS A 202 28.42 22.18 -1.60
C LYS A 202 28.41 23.25 -2.68
N SER A 203 27.85 22.97 -3.86
CA SER A 203 27.68 23.96 -4.90
C SER A 203 26.52 24.89 -4.54
N GLY A 204 26.82 26.00 -3.86
CA GLY A 204 25.85 27.01 -3.42
C GLY A 204 25.19 27.82 -4.55
N LYS A 205 24.77 27.17 -5.63
CA LYS A 205 23.93 27.77 -6.66
C LYS A 205 22.50 27.26 -6.50
N PRO A 206 21.60 28.08 -5.94
CA PRO A 206 20.17 27.81 -6.02
C PRO A 206 19.79 27.61 -7.49
N ASN A 207 19.04 26.55 -7.81
CA ASN A 207 18.49 26.20 -9.13
C ASN A 207 19.33 25.35 -10.11
N GLU A 208 20.53 24.89 -9.76
CA GLU A 208 21.09 23.73 -10.46
C GLU A 208 20.46 22.46 -9.86
N LYS A 209 20.10 21.46 -10.67
CA LYS A 209 19.31 20.26 -10.30
C LYS A 209 19.91 19.39 -9.18
N ASN A 210 20.94 19.82 -8.47
CA ASN A 210 21.71 19.05 -7.52
C ASN A 210 21.60 19.69 -6.13
N ASP A 211 20.41 19.66 -5.53
CA ASP A 211 20.21 20.11 -4.15
C ASP A 211 21.00 19.23 -3.16
N PHE A 212 21.21 17.97 -3.54
CA PHE A 212 21.88 16.97 -2.72
C PHE A 212 23.05 16.28 -3.44
N GLU A 213 24.01 15.77 -2.67
CA GLU A 213 24.98 14.78 -3.16
C GLU A 213 24.31 13.40 -3.35
N VAL A 214 25.04 12.42 -3.90
CA VAL A 214 24.50 11.07 -4.14
C VAL A 214 24.12 10.42 -2.81
N PRO A 215 22.85 10.00 -2.63
CA PRO A 215 22.43 9.39 -1.37
C PRO A 215 23.14 8.06 -1.09
N VAL A 216 23.51 7.85 0.16
CA VAL A 216 24.10 6.61 0.68
C VAL A 216 23.20 6.00 1.75
N MET A 217 23.29 4.69 1.97
CA MET A 217 22.56 4.05 3.07
C MET A 217 22.99 4.67 4.40
N PHE A 218 22.02 5.07 5.23
CA PHE A 218 22.27 5.89 6.41
C PHE A 218 23.08 5.13 7.48
N SER A 219 22.68 3.90 7.79
CA SER A 219 23.41 3.04 8.73
C SER A 219 23.15 1.58 8.41
N GLN A 220 24.18 0.87 7.96
CA GLN A 220 24.09 -0.57 7.68
C GLN A 220 23.69 -1.41 8.90
N GLY A 221 23.96 -0.90 10.12
CA GLY A 221 23.60 -1.58 11.37
C GLY A 221 22.15 -1.38 11.80
N LEU A 222 21.44 -0.43 11.19
CA LEU A 222 20.01 -0.23 11.42
C LEU A 222 19.16 -1.05 10.45
N SER A 223 19.60 -1.13 9.19
CA SER A 223 18.94 -1.85 8.11
C SER A 223 18.60 -3.30 8.51
N SER A 224 17.33 -3.64 8.34
CA SER A 224 16.72 -4.90 8.73
C SER A 224 15.78 -5.44 7.63
N PRO A 225 15.29 -6.70 7.69
CA PRO A 225 14.27 -7.20 6.76
C PRO A 225 12.86 -6.63 7.07
N ALA A 226 12.79 -5.33 7.33
CA ALA A 226 11.63 -4.56 7.71
C ALA A 226 11.71 -3.16 7.08
N ASN A 227 10.55 -2.52 6.89
CA ASN A 227 10.39 -1.15 6.44
C ASN A 227 10.77 -0.18 7.55
N GLU A 228 11.73 0.68 7.26
CA GLU A 228 12.25 1.70 8.18
C GLU A 228 11.88 3.10 7.68
N SER A 229 11.27 3.90 8.56
CA SER A 229 10.82 5.25 8.19
C SER A 229 10.66 6.24 9.32
N ASN A 230 10.32 7.48 8.97
CA ASN A 230 10.03 8.58 9.90
C ASN A 230 11.14 8.79 10.93
N ALA A 231 12.38 8.84 10.47
CA ALA A 231 13.51 9.20 11.32
C ALA A 231 13.38 10.67 11.76
N THR A 232 13.72 10.95 13.01
CA THR A 232 13.88 12.32 13.53
C THR A 232 15.04 12.35 14.51
N PHE A 233 15.75 13.49 14.56
CA PHE A 233 16.98 13.67 15.30
C PHE A 233 16.82 14.68 16.42
N TYR A 234 17.50 14.45 17.54
CA TYR A 234 17.42 15.30 18.71
C TYR A 234 18.71 15.23 19.52
N LYS A 235 18.88 16.18 20.46
CA LYS A 235 20.12 16.39 21.21
C LYS A 235 21.32 16.54 20.28
N ASP A 236 21.30 17.60 19.47
CA ASP A 236 22.38 17.95 18.54
C ASP A 236 22.75 16.78 17.62
N GLU A 237 21.72 16.11 17.08
CA GLU A 237 21.87 15.00 16.13
C GLU A 237 22.63 13.78 16.70
N THR A 238 22.80 13.69 18.02
CA THR A 238 23.43 12.55 18.69
C THR A 238 22.44 11.45 19.07
N LYS A 239 21.13 11.71 18.93
CA LYS A 239 20.07 10.73 19.15
C LYS A 239 19.04 10.78 18.02
N MET A 240 18.43 9.63 17.77
CA MET A 240 17.42 9.46 16.73
C MET A 240 16.25 8.61 17.25
N ILE A 241 15.05 8.93 16.77
CA ILE A 241 13.89 8.04 16.83
C ILE A 241 13.49 7.72 15.40
N PHE A 242 13.19 6.46 15.09
CA PHE A 242 12.59 6.08 13.81
C PHE A 242 11.52 5.02 14.02
N SER A 243 10.62 4.89 13.05
CA SER A 243 9.58 3.86 13.03
C SER A 243 10.03 2.67 12.18
N SER A 244 9.75 1.45 12.65
CA SER A 244 9.96 0.24 11.84
C SER A 244 8.88 -0.79 12.14
N ASN A 245 8.51 -1.59 11.13
CA ASN A 245 7.59 -2.70 11.34
C ASN A 245 8.32 -3.88 11.99
N VAL A 246 7.66 -4.49 12.95
CA VAL A 246 8.12 -5.71 13.62
C VAL A 246 7.09 -6.79 13.35
N ASN A 247 7.55 -7.93 12.86
CA ASN A 247 6.69 -9.11 12.71
C ASN A 247 6.52 -9.74 14.09
N ASP A 248 5.28 -9.74 14.58
CA ASP A 248 4.93 -10.47 15.80
C ASP A 248 4.77 -11.96 15.43
N THR A 249 5.61 -12.81 16.02
CA THR A 249 5.62 -14.26 15.73
C THR A 249 4.33 -14.96 16.16
N GLU A 250 3.53 -14.36 17.05
CA GLU A 250 2.36 -15.02 17.66
C GLU A 250 0.99 -14.62 17.07
N GLY A 251 0.93 -13.85 15.98
CA GLY A 251 -0.37 -13.46 15.41
C GLY A 251 -0.40 -13.16 13.91
N GLY A 252 0.74 -13.24 13.22
CA GLY A 252 0.83 -12.91 11.79
C GLY A 252 0.53 -11.44 11.46
N GLN A 253 0.40 -10.57 12.47
CA GLN A 253 0.15 -9.14 12.28
C GLN A 253 1.45 -8.36 12.47
N GLY A 254 1.89 -7.67 11.42
CA GLY A 254 2.97 -6.69 11.52
C GLY A 254 2.53 -5.49 12.35
N ARG A 255 3.35 -5.10 13.34
CA ARG A 255 3.11 -3.92 14.18
C ARG A 255 4.14 -2.85 13.84
N LEU A 256 3.71 -1.59 13.81
CA LEU A 256 4.64 -0.46 13.72
C LEU A 256 5.12 -0.12 15.15
N LYS A 257 6.43 -0.02 15.34
CA LYS A 257 7.03 0.35 16.63
C LYS A 257 8.05 1.48 16.48
N LEU A 258 8.38 2.15 17.57
CA LEU A 258 9.38 3.22 17.58
C LEU A 258 10.71 2.73 18.17
N PHE A 259 11.80 3.05 17.49
CA PHE A 259 13.15 2.63 17.87
C PHE A 259 13.98 3.84 18.25
N LEU A 260 14.55 3.80 19.46
CA LEU A 260 15.39 4.86 20.01
C LEU A 260 16.86 4.48 19.80
N GLN A 261 17.60 5.34 19.10
CA GLN A 261 19.00 5.12 18.76
C GLN A 261 19.89 6.24 19.32
N LYS A 262 21.10 5.87 19.74
CA LYS A 262 22.16 6.81 20.12
C LYS A 262 23.32 6.67 19.15
N ARG A 263 23.87 7.80 18.74
CA ARG A 263 25.08 7.88 17.93
C ARG A 263 26.29 7.45 18.76
N CYS A 264 27.10 6.58 18.17
CA CYS A 264 28.40 6.17 18.67
C CYS A 264 29.47 6.44 17.62
N SER A 265 30.42 7.30 17.96
CA SER A 265 31.68 7.46 17.24
C SER A 265 32.76 6.66 17.97
N ARG A 266 33.36 5.65 17.32
CA ARG A 266 34.62 5.08 17.82
C ARG A 266 35.75 6.07 17.51
N ILE A 267 36.63 6.32 18.47
CA ILE A 267 37.83 7.14 18.25
C ILE A 267 38.63 6.51 17.10
N GLY A 268 38.86 7.28 16.03
CA GLY A 268 39.62 6.85 14.85
C GLY A 268 38.80 6.14 13.75
N ALA A 269 37.48 5.98 13.89
CA ALA A 269 36.63 5.43 12.82
C ALA A 269 36.02 6.53 11.96
N THR A 270 36.08 6.38 10.63
CA THR A 270 35.39 7.24 9.66
C THR A 270 33.90 6.93 9.55
N SER A 271 33.43 5.82 10.14
CA SER A 271 32.04 5.40 10.14
C SER A 271 31.31 5.75 11.44
N VAL A 272 30.15 6.39 11.30
CA VAL A 272 29.20 6.63 12.38
C VAL A 272 28.34 5.37 12.57
N PHE A 273 28.19 4.93 13.82
CA PHE A 273 27.30 3.82 14.17
C PHE A 273 26.16 4.30 15.04
N TRP A 274 25.02 3.63 14.94
CA TRP A 274 23.85 3.85 15.78
C TRP A 274 23.58 2.60 16.61
N ILE A 275 23.37 2.79 17.91
CA ILE A 275 23.08 1.70 18.85
C ILE A 275 21.73 1.91 19.52
N SER A 276 21.00 0.82 19.72
CA SER A 276 19.70 0.86 20.37
C SER A 276 19.84 1.31 21.83
N MET A 277 19.05 2.29 22.24
CA MET A 277 18.99 2.76 23.62
C MET A 277 18.09 1.87 24.50
N SER A 278 17.31 0.99 23.90
CA SER A 278 16.45 0.02 24.59
C SER A 278 16.60 -1.37 23.99
N LYS A 279 16.40 -2.41 24.82
CA LYS A 279 16.35 -3.80 24.34
C LYS A 279 15.10 -4.06 23.50
N GLU A 280 14.02 -3.34 23.80
CA GLU A 280 12.75 -3.43 23.08
C GLU A 280 12.34 -2.07 22.52
N PRO A 281 11.78 -2.03 21.31
CA PRO A 281 11.17 -0.81 20.76
C PRO A 281 9.94 -0.38 21.59
N LEU A 282 9.67 0.93 21.59
CA LEU A 282 8.51 1.53 22.25
C LEU A 282 7.21 1.17 21.54
#